data_AF-A0A1G3XAW3-F1
#
_entry.id   AF-A0A1G3XAW3-F1
#
_cell.length_a   1.000
_cell.length_b   1.000
_cell.length_c   1.000
_cell.angle_alpha   90.00
_cell.angle_beta   90.00
_cell.angle_gamma   90.00
#
_symmetry.space_group_name_H-M   'P 1'
#
loop_
_entity.id
_entity.type
_entity.pdbx_description
1 polymer ?
#
loop_
_entity_poly.entity_id
_entity_poly.type
_entity_poly.pdbx_seq_one_letter_code
_entity_poly.pdbx_strand_id
1 'polypeptide(L)'
;MKINFIRKATSNELIPQDEFVIEKQLVIDKDLFECFIKDPLNDYDFIKENLEHMYCDQNEVFHCIYVTSDSYDFGILIESEGYHYARYTAYLPKAALR
;
A
#
# COMPACT_ATOMS: atom_id res chain seq x y z
N MET A 1 -18.22 -9.56 -5.19
CA MET A 1 -16.75 -9.58 -5.36
C MET A 1 -16.37 -8.46 -6.32
N LYS A 2 -15.36 -7.67 -6.01
CA LYS A 2 -14.85 -6.58 -6.86
C LYS A 2 -13.42 -6.92 -7.29
N ILE A 3 -13.01 -6.50 -8.49
CA ILE A 3 -11.67 -6.75 -9.04
C ILE A 3 -11.27 -5.58 -9.94
N ASN A 4 -9.97 -5.38 -10.12
CA ASN A 4 -9.42 -4.39 -11.04
C ASN A 4 -9.19 -5.03 -12.41
N PHE A 5 -9.77 -4.46 -13.46
CA PHE A 5 -9.46 -4.83 -14.84
C PHE A 5 -8.35 -3.94 -15.39
N ILE A 6 -7.37 -4.56 -16.04
CA ILE A 6 -6.28 -3.85 -16.73
C ILE A 6 -6.61 -3.87 -18.23
N ARG A 7 -6.74 -2.68 -18.84
CA ARG A 7 -7.09 -2.55 -20.26
C ARG A 7 -5.85 -2.75 -21.12
N LYS A 8 -5.90 -3.72 -22.05
CA LYS A 8 -4.79 -4.06 -22.96
C LYS A 8 -3.50 -4.44 -22.21
N ALA A 9 -3.65 -5.22 -21.13
CA ALA A 9 -2.52 -5.73 -20.37
C ALA A 9 -1.56 -6.52 -21.26
N THR A 10 -0.27 -6.28 -21.07
CA THR A 10 0.82 -7.15 -21.50
C THR A 10 0.87 -8.40 -20.61
N SER A 11 1.61 -9.42 -21.03
CA SER A 11 1.76 -10.67 -20.25
C SER A 11 2.27 -10.42 -18.83
N ASN A 12 3.16 -9.45 -18.64
CA ASN A 12 3.75 -9.14 -17.33
C ASN A 12 2.78 -8.36 -16.42
N GLU A 13 1.87 -7.56 -16.98
CA GLU A 13 0.85 -6.86 -16.20
C GLU A 13 -0.28 -7.78 -15.71
N LEU A 14 -0.39 -8.99 -16.25
CA LEU A 14 -1.40 -9.97 -15.83
C LEU A 14 -1.08 -10.61 -14.47
N ILE A 15 0.18 -10.58 -14.05
CA ILE A 15 0.67 -11.28 -12.86
C ILE A 15 1.51 -10.28 -12.04
N PRO A 16 1.22 -10.07 -10.75
CA PRO A 16 2.09 -9.26 -9.89
C PRO A 16 3.55 -9.73 -9.97
N GLN A 17 4.48 -8.80 -10.21
CA GLN A 17 5.92 -9.09 -10.31
C GLN A 17 6.72 -8.53 -9.13
N ASP A 18 6.20 -7.51 -8.46
CA ASP A 18 6.92 -6.81 -7.40
C ASP A 18 7.01 -7.67 -6.14
N GLU A 19 8.23 -7.86 -5.65
CA GLU A 19 8.48 -8.42 -4.33
C GLU A 19 8.36 -7.33 -3.27
N PHE A 20 7.86 -7.69 -2.09
CA PHE A 20 7.67 -6.73 -1.00
C PHE A 20 7.91 -7.34 0.37
N VAL A 21 8.28 -6.47 1.32
CA VAL A 21 8.37 -6.75 2.75
C VAL A 21 7.48 -5.75 3.50
N ILE A 22 6.68 -6.24 4.45
CA ILE A 22 5.92 -5.37 5.35
C ILE A 22 6.79 -5.06 6.55
N GLU A 23 7.36 -3.86 6.57
CA GLU A 23 8.16 -3.37 7.70
C GLU A 23 7.28 -2.99 8.90
N LYS A 24 6.07 -2.48 8.63
CA LYS A 24 5.15 -2.07 9.70
C LYS A 24 3.69 -2.18 9.28
N GLN A 25 2.84 -2.64 10.19
CA GLN A 25 1.38 -2.65 10.02
C GLN A 25 0.76 -1.52 10.86
N LEU A 26 -0.12 -0.73 10.24
CA LEU A 26 -0.83 0.37 10.88
C LEU A 26 -2.34 0.12 10.76
N VAL A 27 -3.02 0.13 11.90
CA VAL A 27 -4.49 0.15 11.96
C VAL A 27 -4.91 1.57 12.33
N ILE A 28 -5.57 2.25 11.40
CA ILE A 28 -6.04 3.62 11.55
C ILE A 28 -7.56 3.70 11.57
N ASP A 29 -8.08 4.84 12.02
CA ASP A 29 -9.51 5.11 12.06
C ASP A 29 -10.15 4.98 10.68
N LYS A 30 -11.40 4.49 10.65
CA LYS A 30 -12.15 4.25 9.42
C LYS A 30 -12.24 5.50 8.56
N ASP A 31 -12.60 6.63 9.15
CA ASP A 31 -12.80 7.88 8.41
C ASP A 31 -11.48 8.37 7.79
N LEU A 32 -10.35 8.18 8.48
CA LEU A 32 -9.03 8.50 7.96
C LEU A 32 -8.65 7.57 6.81
N PHE A 33 -8.92 6.27 6.93
CA PHE A 33 -8.67 5.30 5.87
C PHE A 33 -9.51 5.55 4.62
N GLU A 34 -10.80 5.89 4.79
CA GLU A 34 -11.67 6.30 3.68
C GLU A 34 -11.20 7.59 3.01
N CYS A 35 -10.76 8.58 3.79
CA CYS A 35 -10.14 9.80 3.27
C CYS A 35 -8.87 9.48 2.46
N PHE A 36 -8.02 8.61 2.99
CA PHE A 36 -6.79 8.16 2.32
C PHE A 36 -7.08 7.47 0.98
N ILE A 37 -8.00 6.51 0.94
CA ILE A 37 -8.36 5.81 -0.30
C ILE A 37 -8.91 6.79 -1.36
N LYS A 38 -9.62 7.83 -0.92
CA LYS A 38 -10.22 8.82 -1.83
C LYS A 38 -9.17 9.75 -2.46
N ASP A 39 -8.11 10.08 -1.74
CA ASP A 39 -7.07 11.01 -2.19
C ASP A 39 -5.66 10.59 -1.74
N PRO A 40 -5.13 9.47 -2.26
CA PRO A 40 -3.88 8.87 -1.76
C PRO A 40 -2.63 9.72 -1.98
N LEU A 41 -2.71 10.75 -2.84
CA LEU A 41 -1.62 11.67 -3.15
C LEU A 41 -1.58 12.90 -2.23
N ASN A 42 -2.53 13.03 -1.29
CA ASN A 42 -2.46 14.04 -0.24
C ASN A 42 -1.41 13.67 0.83
N ASP A 43 -0.95 14.65 1.59
CA ASP A 43 -0.02 14.44 2.69
C ASP A 43 -0.76 13.84 3.90
N TYR A 44 -0.19 12.78 4.48
CA TYR A 44 -0.73 12.10 5.66
C TYR A 44 0.32 11.93 6.76
N ASP A 45 -0.05 12.27 7.99
CA ASP A 45 0.85 12.16 9.14
C ASP A 45 1.33 10.71 9.38
N PHE A 46 0.45 9.72 9.21
CA PHE A 46 0.84 8.31 9.35
C PHE A 46 1.87 7.84 8.30
N ILE A 47 1.97 8.51 7.14
CA ILE A 47 3.03 8.21 6.15
C ILE A 47 4.31 8.92 6.58
N LYS A 48 4.20 10.22 6.91
CA LYS A 48 5.32 11.05 7.36
C LYS A 48 6.03 10.50 8.61
N GLU A 49 5.29 9.95 9.56
CA GLU A 49 5.84 9.37 10.79
C GLU A 49 6.54 8.02 10.56
N ASN A 50 6.40 7.42 9.37
CA ASN A 50 6.89 6.08 9.07
C ASN A 50 7.81 6.01 7.83
N LEU A 51 8.35 7.15 7.39
CA LEU A 51 9.24 7.21 6.20
C LEU A 51 10.44 6.27 6.30
N GLU A 52 10.98 6.05 7.50
CA GLU A 52 12.12 5.14 7.71
C GLU A 52 11.83 3.67 7.41
N HIS A 53 10.54 3.29 7.30
CA HIS A 53 10.09 1.94 6.97
C HIS A 53 9.76 1.74 5.49
N MET A 54 9.95 2.78 4.65
CA MET A 54 9.60 2.75 3.24
C MET A 54 10.83 3.06 2.37
N TYR A 55 11.23 2.08 1.56
CA TYR A 55 12.31 2.21 0.59
C TYR A 55 12.31 1.02 -0.38
N CYS A 56 12.98 1.17 -1.53
CA CYS A 56 13.29 0.04 -2.41
C CYS A 56 14.75 -0.39 -2.18
N ASP A 57 14.97 -1.68 -1.95
CA ASP A 57 16.31 -2.21 -1.68
C ASP A 57 17.12 -2.46 -2.98
N GLN A 58 18.32 -3.03 -2.81
CA GLN A 58 19.25 -3.28 -3.92
C GLN A 58 18.78 -4.40 -4.87
N ASN A 59 17.82 -5.22 -4.42
CA ASN A 59 17.25 -6.33 -5.14
C ASN A 59 15.88 -5.99 -5.74
N GLU A 60 15.52 -4.70 -5.77
CA GLU A 60 14.22 -4.21 -6.24
C GLU A 60 13.04 -4.69 -5.37
N VAL A 61 13.28 -5.02 -4.10
CA VAL A 61 12.24 -5.38 -3.13
C VAL A 61 11.69 -4.11 -2.49
N PHE A 62 10.37 -3.94 -2.53
CA PHE A 62 9.69 -2.82 -1.88
C PHE A 62 9.50 -3.10 -0.39
N HIS A 63 10.19 -2.32 0.45
CA HIS A 63 9.91 -2.25 1.88
C HIS A 63 8.78 -1.26 2.10
N CYS A 64 7.68 -1.73 2.68
CA CYS A 64 6.42 -1.02 2.73
C CYS A 64 5.85 -0.96 4.15
N ILE A 65 5.02 0.05 4.41
CA ILE A 65 4.02 -0.04 5.47
C ILE A 65 2.72 -0.64 4.92
N TYR A 66 2.00 -1.39 5.75
CA TYR A 66 0.66 -1.89 5.45
C TYR A 66 -0.36 -1.12 6.27
N VAL A 67 -1.19 -0.33 5.62
CA VAL A 67 -2.21 0.52 6.27
C VAL A 67 -3.58 -0.08 6.07
N THR A 68 -4.34 -0.21 7.16
CA THR A 68 -5.69 -0.77 7.17
C THR A 68 -6.55 -0.12 8.25
N SER A 69 -7.82 -0.51 8.31
CA SER A 69 -8.75 -0.16 9.39
C SER A 69 -9.56 -1.40 9.79
N ASP A 70 -10.04 -1.45 11.03
CA ASP A 70 -10.87 -2.57 11.54
C ASP A 70 -12.20 -2.73 10.79
N SER A 71 -12.63 -1.69 10.08
CA SER A 71 -13.85 -1.70 9.28
C SER A 71 -13.70 -2.40 7.91
N TYR A 72 -12.47 -2.79 7.53
CA TYR A 72 -12.17 -3.40 6.23
C TYR A 72 -11.45 -4.73 6.36
N ASP A 73 -11.62 -5.61 5.38
CA ASP A 73 -10.97 -6.91 5.27
C ASP A 73 -9.70 -6.86 4.38
N PHE A 74 -9.25 -5.66 4.03
CA PHE A 74 -8.07 -5.39 3.23
C PHE A 74 -7.29 -4.19 3.78
N GLY A 75 -6.10 -4.00 3.24
CA GLY A 75 -5.29 -2.82 3.45
C GLY A 75 -4.53 -2.46 2.18
N ILE A 76 -3.78 -1.38 2.27
CA ILE A 76 -2.96 -0.86 1.18
C ILE A 76 -1.50 -0.93 1.65
N LEU A 77 -0.66 -1.61 0.88
CA LEU A 77 0.79 -1.47 0.96
C LEU A 77 1.16 -0.10 0.44
N ILE A 78 2.04 0.60 1.15
CA ILE A 78 2.51 1.92 0.78
C ILE A 78 4.04 1.93 0.82
N GLU A 79 4.63 2.39 -0.27
CA GLU A 79 6.01 2.86 -0.34
C GLU A 79 5.96 4.30 -0.85
N SER A 80 6.65 5.22 -0.19
CA SER A 80 6.49 6.66 -0.42
C SER A 80 7.64 7.34 -1.13
N GLU A 81 8.77 6.67 -1.38
CA GLU A 81 10.06 7.24 -1.79
C GLU A 81 10.46 8.49 -0.99
N GLY A 82 10.14 8.52 0.31
CA GLY A 82 10.45 9.65 1.19
C GLY A 82 9.43 10.81 1.14
N TYR A 83 8.35 10.70 0.36
CA TYR A 83 7.24 11.67 0.36
C TYR A 83 6.24 11.39 1.49
N HIS A 84 5.40 12.37 1.82
CA HIS A 84 4.36 12.24 2.85
C HIS A 84 3.03 11.69 2.31
N TYR A 85 3.00 11.25 1.05
CA TYR A 85 1.85 10.66 0.38
C TYR A 85 2.17 9.27 -0.15
N ALA A 86 1.15 8.51 -0.53
CA ALA A 86 1.32 7.12 -0.98
C ALA A 86 1.68 7.05 -2.46
N ARG A 87 2.98 7.18 -2.75
CA ARG A 87 3.51 7.23 -4.11
C ARG A 87 3.37 5.91 -4.87
N TYR A 88 3.70 4.81 -4.22
CA TYR A 88 3.43 3.45 -4.69
C TYR A 88 2.44 2.78 -3.75
N THR A 89 1.44 2.11 -4.35
CA THR A 89 0.39 1.44 -3.58
C THR A 89 0.02 0.10 -4.17
N ALA A 90 -0.24 -0.88 -3.31
CA ALA A 90 -0.83 -2.15 -3.72
C ALA A 90 -1.96 -2.59 -2.77
N TYR A 91 -3.05 -3.11 -3.33
CA TYR A 91 -4.14 -3.70 -2.55
C TYR A 91 -3.73 -5.08 -2.01
N LEU A 92 -3.89 -5.31 -0.71
CA LEU A 92 -3.61 -6.61 -0.09
C LEU A 92 -4.71 -7.02 0.89
N PRO A 93 -5.43 -8.14 0.65
CA PRO A 93 -6.40 -8.68 1.60
C PRO A 93 -5.75 -9.05 2.93
N LYS A 94 -6.42 -8.80 4.06
CA LYS A 94 -5.95 -9.25 5.39
C LYS A 94 -5.80 -10.76 5.47
N ALA A 95 -6.61 -11.49 4.70
CA ALA A 95 -6.53 -12.95 4.63
C ALA A 95 -5.22 -13.46 4.00
N ALA A 96 -4.50 -12.63 3.23
CA ALA A 96 -3.21 -12.98 2.64
C ALA A 96 -2.04 -12.86 3.64
N LEU A 97 -2.27 -12.26 4.82
CA LEU A 97 -1.27 -12.13 5.89
C LEU A 97 -1.28 -13.30 6.89
N ARG A 98 -2.02 -14.37 6.59
CA ARG A 98 -2.21 -15.53 7.48
C ARG A 98 -1.20 -16.64 7.22
#